data_AF-A0A194PYT7-F1
#
_entry.id   AF-A0A194PYT7-F1
#
_cell.length_a   1.000
_cell.length_b   1.000
_cell.length_c   1.000
_cell.angle_alpha   90.00
_cell.angle_beta   90.00
_cell.angle_gamma   90.00
#
_symmetry.space_group_name_H-M   'P 1'
#
loop_
_entity.id
_entity.type
_entity.pdbx_description
1 polymer ?
#
loop_
_entity_poly.entity_id
_entity_poly.type
_entity_poly.pdbx_seq_one_letter_code
_entity_poly.pdbx_strand_id
1 'polypeptide(L)'
;MLIGLVRDSVMQCFCHSCRAPVLPAGWEQRTAQRRSAPVKKPIGKPRTKQPKKVKFITTEIRCQEMSKGGLAYEVILAEPVGVPAPRRADSPEKTPSVEEIQEKLKAAEERRRSLEASKMAAIAQKMAKIEEASRIRSEQTNNFICTTKEALDAKMDSHEEKREAYISELRARLKDHLEGVEKTRLSLEQQTAEVYKAIEEKMNTAADKRDENIKKMLERLREHEEQVQKVRDGNRERFQQLESAIQEKLQQAAERRLQLEAEQKEKLRNHNNKLAEVRSVISAKMEEITKDIEVKLTTAEQNREKEIQKKLDFVKKEERRAELVRQNKNARAETEPAPTSG
;
A
#
# COMPACT_ATOMS: atom_id res chain seq x y z
N MET A 1 -62.63 -44.21 -17.56
CA MET A 1 -63.84 -44.60 -16.78
C MET A 1 -63.87 -43.75 -15.53
N LEU A 2 -64.84 -42.84 -15.41
CA LEU A 2 -65.52 -42.48 -14.17
C LEU A 2 -66.63 -41.48 -14.53
N ILE A 3 -67.83 -42.04 -14.61
CA ILE A 3 -69.10 -41.38 -14.84
C ILE A 3 -69.76 -41.19 -13.46
N GLY A 4 -70.31 -40.00 -13.22
CA GLY A 4 -71.65 -39.85 -12.61
C GLY A 4 -71.74 -39.38 -11.15
N LEU A 5 -72.25 -38.16 -10.97
CA LEU A 5 -73.36 -37.74 -10.07
C LEU A 5 -73.41 -36.19 -10.08
N VAL A 6 -74.20 -35.52 -10.93
CA VAL A 6 -75.66 -35.27 -10.91
C VAL A 6 -76.04 -33.97 -10.17
N ARG A 7 -76.51 -33.01 -10.99
CA ARG A 7 -77.63 -32.04 -10.84
C ARG A 7 -77.64 -31.09 -9.65
N ASP A 8 -77.48 -29.79 -9.97
CA ASP A 8 -78.55 -28.78 -9.98
C ASP A 8 -78.16 -27.70 -11.01
N SER A 9 -78.97 -27.44 -12.06
CA SER A 9 -80.08 -26.47 -12.07
C SER A 9 -79.56 -25.07 -11.67
N VAL A 10 -79.39 -24.06 -12.54
CA VAL A 10 -80.31 -23.47 -13.52
C VAL A 10 -79.47 -22.63 -14.51
N MET A 11 -79.79 -22.71 -15.81
CA MET A 11 -79.27 -21.80 -16.84
C MET A 11 -79.65 -20.35 -16.56
N GLN A 12 -78.69 -19.42 -16.63
CA GLN A 12 -79.00 -18.02 -16.90
C GLN A 12 -78.16 -17.53 -18.08
N CYS A 13 -78.85 -17.44 -19.22
CA CYS A 13 -78.37 -16.90 -20.48
C CYS A 13 -77.93 -15.45 -20.31
N PHE A 14 -76.80 -15.16 -20.94
CA PHE A 14 -76.06 -13.90 -20.96
C PHE A 14 -76.56 -12.99 -22.09
N CYS A 15 -77.83 -12.56 -22.06
CA CYS A 15 -78.35 -11.57 -23.02
C CYS A 15 -79.29 -10.54 -22.39
N HIS A 16 -78.98 -9.26 -22.63
CA HIS A 16 -79.68 -8.10 -22.07
C HIS A 16 -80.97 -7.71 -22.80
N SER A 17 -81.60 -8.67 -23.48
CA SER A 17 -82.91 -8.50 -24.10
C SER A 17 -83.73 -9.75 -23.83
N CYS A 18 -84.87 -9.58 -23.15
CA CYS A 18 -85.95 -10.56 -22.92
C CYS A 18 -85.96 -11.31 -21.57
N ARG A 19 -86.48 -10.68 -20.51
CA ARG A 19 -87.69 -11.21 -19.81
C ARG A 19 -88.30 -10.23 -18.81
N ALA A 20 -89.55 -9.91 -19.06
CA ALA A 20 -90.46 -9.17 -18.18
C ALA A 20 -90.99 -10.05 -17.02
N PRO A 21 -91.34 -9.45 -15.88
CA PRO A 21 -92.28 -10.03 -14.92
C PRO A 21 -93.65 -9.32 -14.94
N VAL A 22 -94.62 -10.06 -15.46
CA VAL A 22 -96.00 -10.30 -15.05
C VAL A 22 -96.59 -9.49 -13.88
N LEU A 23 -97.69 -8.79 -14.16
CA LEU A 23 -98.70 -8.27 -13.22
C LEU A 23 -99.63 -9.39 -12.71
N PRO A 24 -100.26 -9.18 -11.55
CA PRO A 24 -101.72 -9.29 -11.47
C PRO A 24 -102.30 -8.17 -10.60
N ALA A 25 -103.60 -7.90 -10.47
CA ALA A 25 -104.81 -8.04 -11.26
C ALA A 25 -105.88 -7.31 -10.41
N GLY A 26 -106.76 -6.53 -11.04
CA GLY A 26 -107.94 -5.93 -10.41
C GLY A 26 -107.64 -4.66 -9.61
N TRP A 27 -108.39 -3.56 -9.71
CA TRP A 27 -109.80 -3.46 -10.04
C TRP A 27 -110.12 -2.03 -10.54
N GLU A 28 -110.94 -2.02 -11.59
CA GLU A 28 -111.61 -0.89 -12.22
C GLU A 28 -112.34 0.04 -11.25
N GLN A 29 -112.40 1.33 -11.60
CA GLN A 29 -113.63 1.99 -12.07
C GLN A 29 -113.30 3.44 -12.50
N ARG A 30 -113.52 3.78 -13.79
CA ARG A 30 -114.68 4.55 -14.31
C ARG A 30 -114.75 5.96 -13.68
N THR A 31 -114.87 7.08 -14.40
CA THR A 31 -115.55 7.33 -15.68
C THR A 31 -115.27 8.77 -16.13
N ALA A 32 -115.19 8.97 -17.45
CA ALA A 32 -115.51 10.25 -18.08
C ALA A 32 -116.99 10.60 -17.86
N GLN A 33 -117.35 11.89 -17.74
CA GLN A 33 -118.51 12.47 -18.44
C GLN A 33 -118.60 14.00 -18.27
N ARG A 34 -118.90 14.65 -19.40
CA ARG A 34 -119.51 15.97 -19.56
C ARG A 34 -120.65 16.24 -18.58
N ARG A 35 -120.88 17.51 -18.19
CA ARG A 35 -122.12 18.27 -18.50
C ARG A 35 -122.12 19.71 -17.94
N SER A 36 -122.87 20.52 -18.66
CA SER A 36 -123.21 21.94 -18.58
C SER A 36 -124.03 22.40 -17.36
N ALA A 37 -123.84 23.68 -17.00
CA ALA A 37 -124.75 24.74 -16.47
C ALA A 37 -125.94 24.37 -15.54
N PRO A 38 -126.32 25.27 -14.60
CA PRO A 38 -127.42 26.19 -14.93
C PRO A 38 -127.38 27.59 -14.28
N VAL A 39 -127.89 28.57 -15.01
CA VAL A 39 -128.47 29.83 -14.52
C VAL A 39 -129.83 29.53 -13.87
N LYS A 40 -130.15 30.17 -12.74
CA LYS A 40 -131.55 30.56 -12.41
C LYS A 40 -131.64 31.63 -11.31
N LYS A 41 -132.60 32.52 -11.57
CA LYS A 41 -133.08 33.72 -10.88
C LYS A 41 -133.71 33.43 -9.51
N PRO A 42 -133.89 34.43 -8.62
CA PRO A 42 -135.03 34.46 -7.72
C PRO A 42 -136.14 35.35 -8.29
N ILE A 43 -137.29 34.74 -8.57
CA ILE A 43 -138.59 35.41 -8.69
C ILE A 43 -139.39 35.00 -7.47
N GLY A 44 -139.68 35.96 -6.59
CA GLY A 44 -140.75 35.91 -5.61
C GLY A 44 -141.70 37.09 -5.87
N LYS A 45 -142.92 36.80 -6.33
CA LYS A 45 -144.09 37.71 -6.39
C LYS A 45 -145.08 37.26 -5.30
N PRO A 46 -146.23 37.92 -5.11
CA PRO A 46 -146.46 39.32 -4.76
C PRO A 46 -147.30 39.40 -3.46
N ARG A 47 -147.39 40.56 -2.80
CA ARG A 47 -148.49 40.82 -1.86
C ARG A 47 -149.07 42.20 -2.09
N THR A 48 -150.31 42.17 -2.57
CA THR A 48 -151.23 43.26 -2.80
C THR A 48 -151.57 43.96 -1.48
N LYS A 49 -151.44 45.29 -1.44
CA LYS A 49 -152.12 46.15 -0.48
C LYS A 49 -152.90 47.21 -1.26
N GLN A 50 -154.18 47.32 -0.90
CA GLN A 50 -155.24 48.10 -1.52
C GLN A 50 -154.99 49.62 -1.53
N PRO A 51 -155.66 50.36 -2.44
CA PRO A 51 -155.38 51.76 -2.69
C PRO A 51 -155.94 52.64 -1.56
N LYS A 52 -155.13 53.58 -1.08
CA LYS A 52 -155.61 54.68 -0.23
C LYS A 52 -155.33 56.01 -0.92
N LYS A 53 -156.43 56.65 -1.29
CA LYS A 53 -156.64 58.10 -1.48
C LYS A 53 -155.60 58.82 -2.34
N VAL A 54 -155.99 59.09 -3.58
CA VAL A 54 -155.45 60.12 -4.46
C VAL A 54 -155.30 61.41 -3.65
N LYS A 55 -154.04 61.78 -3.36
CA LYS A 55 -153.66 63.10 -2.89
C LYS A 55 -153.04 63.81 -4.08
N PHE A 56 -153.57 64.96 -4.45
CA PHE A 56 -152.99 65.82 -5.47
C PHE A 56 -151.59 66.27 -4.99
N ILE A 57 -150.53 65.84 -5.68
CA ILE A 57 -149.16 66.32 -5.46
C ILE A 57 -148.92 67.43 -6.48
N THR A 58 -148.64 68.64 -6.00
CA THR A 58 -148.31 69.81 -6.79
C THR A 58 -146.87 69.67 -7.29
N THR A 59 -146.67 69.31 -8.55
CA THR A 59 -145.34 69.31 -9.20
C THR A 59 -144.86 70.76 -9.34
N GLU A 60 -143.77 71.11 -8.64
CA GLU A 60 -143.11 72.41 -8.77
C GLU A 60 -141.84 72.23 -9.62
N ILE A 61 -141.79 72.92 -10.76
CA ILE A 61 -140.59 72.97 -11.62
C ILE A 61 -139.84 74.26 -11.25
N ARG A 62 -138.62 74.14 -10.74
CA ARG A 62 -137.75 75.28 -10.44
C ARG A 62 -136.49 75.25 -11.30
N CYS A 63 -135.98 76.45 -11.57
CA CYS A 63 -134.74 76.72 -12.30
C CYS A 63 -134.71 76.11 -13.71
N GLN A 64 -135.18 76.86 -14.69
CA GLN A 64 -135.12 76.49 -16.10
C GLN A 64 -133.94 77.24 -16.75
N GLU A 65 -132.80 76.56 -16.90
CA GLU A 65 -131.66 77.10 -17.66
C GLU A 65 -131.79 76.71 -19.13
N MET A 66 -131.93 77.72 -19.99
CA MET A 66 -131.95 77.55 -21.44
C MET A 66 -130.58 77.87 -22.00
N SER A 67 -129.92 76.87 -22.57
CA SER A 67 -128.77 77.08 -23.44
C SER A 67 -129.17 76.84 -24.90
N LYS A 68 -128.38 77.35 -25.86
CA LYS A 68 -128.64 77.19 -27.32
C LYS A 68 -128.70 75.72 -27.78
N GLY A 69 -128.28 74.76 -26.94
CA GLY A 69 -128.29 73.32 -27.22
C GLY A 69 -129.35 72.50 -26.47
N GLY A 70 -130.23 73.13 -25.68
CA GLY A 70 -131.29 72.42 -24.96
C GLY A 70 -131.68 73.07 -23.62
N LEU A 71 -132.76 72.52 -23.07
CA LEU A 71 -133.44 72.99 -21.87
C LEU A 71 -133.19 72.02 -20.71
N ALA A 72 -132.54 72.50 -19.65
CA ALA A 72 -132.41 71.77 -18.39
C ALA A 72 -133.33 72.39 -17.35
N TYR A 73 -134.18 71.56 -16.73
CA TYR A 73 -135.04 71.96 -15.63
C TYR A 73 -135.01 70.87 -14.56
N GLU A 74 -135.03 71.30 -13.29
CA GLU A 74 -135.10 70.38 -12.16
C GLU A 74 -136.57 70.06 -11.84
N VAL A 75 -136.94 68.78 -11.95
CA VAL A 75 -138.30 68.32 -11.63
C VAL A 75 -138.30 67.72 -10.23
N ILE A 76 -138.84 68.47 -9.27
CA ILE A 76 -138.99 68.01 -7.89
C ILE A 76 -140.42 67.49 -7.72
N LEU A 77 -140.56 66.16 -7.71
CA LEU A 77 -141.85 65.49 -7.50
C LEU A 77 -142.27 65.47 -6.01
N ALA A 78 -141.32 65.68 -5.08
CA ALA A 78 -141.53 65.95 -3.65
C ALA A 78 -140.22 66.44 -3.01
N GLU A 79 -140.29 67.36 -2.04
CA GLU A 79 -139.11 67.74 -1.23
C GLU A 79 -138.63 66.56 -0.37
N PRO A 80 -137.32 66.34 -0.21
CA PRO A 80 -136.80 65.22 0.57
C PRO A 80 -137.08 65.45 2.07
N VAL A 81 -138.08 64.77 2.60
CA VAL A 81 -138.40 64.78 4.03
C VAL A 81 -137.38 63.91 4.78
N GLY A 82 -136.42 64.54 5.45
CA GLY A 82 -135.74 63.98 6.61
C GLY A 82 -134.61 62.97 6.38
N VAL A 83 -133.87 63.03 5.27
CA VAL A 83 -132.64 62.21 5.10
C VAL A 83 -131.40 63.09 5.26
N PRO A 84 -130.55 62.87 6.29
CA PRO A 84 -129.25 63.54 6.37
C PRO A 84 -128.37 63.10 5.20
N ALA A 85 -127.57 64.03 4.66
CA ALA A 85 -126.66 63.78 3.55
C ALA A 85 -125.85 62.47 3.78
N PRO A 86 -125.71 61.59 2.77
CA PRO A 86 -124.92 60.37 2.92
C PRO A 86 -123.49 60.73 3.34
N ARG A 87 -123.09 60.36 4.56
CA ARG A 87 -121.68 60.40 4.97
C ARG A 87 -120.93 59.44 4.04
N ARG A 88 -120.10 59.97 3.15
CA ARG A 88 -119.13 59.15 2.41
C ARG A 88 -118.28 58.43 3.45
N ALA A 89 -118.04 57.14 3.25
CA ALA A 89 -117.05 56.42 4.04
C ALA A 89 -115.71 57.17 3.99
N ASP A 90 -115.04 57.28 5.14
CA ASP A 90 -113.73 57.91 5.23
C ASP A 90 -112.80 57.22 4.22
N SER A 91 -112.32 58.01 3.26
CA SER A 91 -111.28 57.57 2.33
C SER A 91 -110.00 57.38 3.15
N PRO A 92 -109.15 56.38 2.87
CA PRO A 92 -107.98 56.08 3.69
C PRO A 92 -107.12 57.33 3.90
N GLU A 93 -107.04 57.78 5.15
CA GLU A 93 -106.64 59.16 5.54
C GLU A 93 -105.13 59.37 5.62
N LYS A 94 -104.33 58.53 4.93
CA LYS A 94 -102.88 58.72 4.83
C LYS A 94 -102.42 58.44 3.41
N THR A 95 -102.05 59.50 2.69
CA THR A 95 -101.18 59.37 1.53
C THR A 95 -99.85 58.82 2.04
N PRO A 96 -99.40 57.63 1.60
CA PRO A 96 -98.15 57.07 2.08
C PRO A 96 -97.00 58.04 1.77
N SER A 97 -96.08 58.21 2.71
CA SER A 97 -94.94 59.09 2.51
C SER A 97 -94.06 58.55 1.37
N VAL A 98 -93.34 59.44 0.69
CA VAL A 98 -92.45 59.04 -0.43
C VAL A 98 -91.45 57.97 0.02
N GLU A 99 -90.99 58.06 1.28
CA GLU A 99 -90.08 57.09 1.89
C GLU A 99 -90.74 55.72 2.10
N GLU A 100 -91.98 55.66 2.60
CA GLU A 100 -92.73 54.41 2.79
C GLU A 100 -93.04 53.71 1.44
N ILE A 101 -93.26 54.47 0.37
CA ILE A 101 -93.46 53.93 -0.98
C ILE A 101 -92.15 53.34 -1.51
N GLN A 102 -91.03 54.06 -1.37
CA GLN A 102 -89.71 53.59 -1.78
C GLN A 102 -89.28 52.34 -1.01
N GLU A 103 -89.54 52.29 0.30
CA GLU A 103 -89.21 51.13 1.13
C GLU A 103 -90.01 49.89 0.70
N LYS A 104 -91.31 50.05 0.39
CA LYS A 104 -92.13 48.95 -0.14
C LYS A 104 -91.65 48.45 -1.51
N LEU A 105 -91.21 49.34 -2.40
CA LEU A 105 -90.62 48.98 -3.69
C LEU A 105 -89.28 48.28 -3.52
N LYS A 106 -88.41 48.78 -2.64
CA LYS A 106 -87.12 48.16 -2.32
C LYS A 106 -87.30 46.78 -1.68
N ALA A 107 -88.25 46.62 -0.77
CA ALA A 107 -88.58 45.32 -0.18
C ALA A 107 -89.16 44.34 -1.23
N ALA A 108 -89.91 44.83 -2.22
CA ALA A 108 -90.38 44.01 -3.34
C ALA A 108 -89.23 43.58 -4.27
N GLU A 109 -88.30 44.49 -4.54
CA GLU A 109 -87.08 44.20 -5.30
C GLU A 109 -86.14 43.23 -4.56
N GLU A 110 -85.98 43.37 -3.25
CA GLU A 110 -85.17 42.46 -2.44
C GLU A 110 -85.80 41.06 -2.36
N ARG A 111 -87.14 40.96 -2.27
CA ARG A 111 -87.85 39.68 -2.42
C ARG A 111 -87.66 39.07 -3.81
N ARG A 112 -87.67 39.88 -4.89
CA ARG A 112 -87.38 39.40 -6.24
C ARG A 112 -85.95 38.86 -6.32
N ARG A 113 -84.98 39.63 -5.82
CA ARG A 113 -83.56 39.29 -5.85
C ARG A 113 -83.24 38.07 -4.98
N SER A 114 -83.90 37.89 -3.84
CA SER A 114 -83.71 36.71 -2.99
C SER A 114 -84.29 35.44 -3.62
N LEU A 115 -85.45 35.54 -4.29
CA LEU A 115 -86.02 34.43 -5.07
C LEU A 115 -85.14 34.07 -6.27
N GLU A 116 -84.59 35.06 -6.97
CA GLU A 116 -83.62 34.84 -8.05
C GLU A 116 -82.33 34.20 -7.54
N ALA A 117 -81.77 34.69 -6.43
CA ALA A 117 -80.59 34.11 -5.81
C ALA A 117 -80.82 32.67 -5.34
N SER A 118 -81.98 32.37 -4.75
CA SER A 118 -82.37 31.02 -4.35
C SER A 118 -82.48 30.08 -5.56
N LYS A 119 -83.08 30.55 -6.67
CA LYS A 119 -83.13 29.78 -7.92
C LYS A 119 -81.74 29.53 -8.50
N MET A 120 -80.88 30.54 -8.52
CA MET A 120 -79.49 30.39 -8.99
C MET A 120 -78.69 29.43 -8.11
N ALA A 121 -78.83 29.49 -6.79
CA ALA A 121 -78.19 28.56 -5.86
C ALA A 121 -78.68 27.12 -6.07
N ALA A 122 -79.99 26.92 -6.29
CA ALA A 122 -80.54 25.60 -6.59
C ALA A 122 -80.04 25.04 -7.93
N ILE A 123 -79.86 25.88 -8.95
CA ILE A 123 -79.26 25.50 -10.24
C ILE A 123 -77.79 25.14 -10.04
N ALA A 124 -77.01 25.97 -9.34
CA ALA A 124 -75.60 25.71 -9.04
C ALA A 124 -75.41 24.40 -8.27
N GLN A 125 -76.26 24.12 -7.28
CA GLN A 125 -76.21 22.85 -6.54
C GLN A 125 -76.51 21.63 -7.43
N LYS A 126 -77.42 21.76 -8.40
CA LYS A 126 -77.69 20.68 -9.38
C LYS A 126 -76.49 20.47 -10.31
N MET A 127 -75.87 21.55 -10.78
CA MET A 127 -74.65 21.47 -11.61
C MET A 127 -73.50 20.81 -10.84
N ALA A 128 -73.26 21.21 -9.60
CA ALA A 128 -72.24 20.61 -8.73
C ALA A 128 -72.46 19.10 -8.52
N LYS A 129 -73.72 18.65 -8.36
CA LYS A 129 -74.04 17.21 -8.26
C LYS A 129 -73.75 16.46 -9.56
N ILE A 130 -73.97 17.07 -10.72
CA ILE A 130 -73.67 16.47 -12.02
C ILE A 130 -72.16 16.37 -12.24
N GLU A 131 -71.42 17.43 -11.90
CA GLU A 131 -69.96 17.46 -11.96
C GLU A 131 -69.35 16.40 -11.02
N GLU A 132 -69.83 16.32 -9.77
CA GLU A 132 -69.35 15.32 -8.81
C GLU A 132 -69.65 13.90 -9.28
N ALA A 133 -70.86 13.64 -9.80
CA ALA A 133 -71.18 12.33 -10.37
C ALA A 133 -70.31 12.01 -11.60
N SER A 134 -69.92 13.01 -12.38
CA SER A 134 -68.98 12.84 -13.51
C SER A 134 -67.57 12.52 -13.02
N ARG A 135 -67.10 13.24 -11.98
CA ARG A 135 -65.80 13.02 -11.35
C ARG A 135 -65.68 11.63 -10.75
N ILE A 136 -66.68 11.17 -10.00
CA ILE A 136 -66.71 9.82 -9.43
C ILE A 136 -66.65 8.75 -10.53
N ARG A 137 -67.40 8.91 -11.64
CA ARG A 137 -67.33 7.96 -12.76
C ARG A 137 -65.94 7.93 -13.41
N SER A 138 -65.31 9.09 -13.59
CA SER A 138 -63.94 9.14 -14.10
C SER A 138 -62.93 8.53 -13.13
N GLU A 139 -63.07 8.76 -11.83
CA GLU A 139 -62.19 8.20 -10.80
C GLU A 139 -62.31 6.68 -10.73
N GLN A 140 -63.53 6.13 -10.77
CA GLN A 140 -63.77 4.69 -10.83
C GLN A 140 -63.15 4.05 -12.09
N THR A 141 -63.28 4.72 -13.24
CA THR A 141 -62.70 4.24 -14.51
C THR A 141 -61.18 4.26 -14.44
N ASN A 142 -60.59 5.34 -13.95
CA ASN A 142 -59.13 5.47 -13.78
C ASN A 142 -58.59 4.46 -12.78
N ASN A 143 -59.26 4.28 -11.64
CA ASN A 143 -58.87 3.28 -10.65
C ASN A 143 -58.89 1.88 -11.25
N PHE A 144 -59.94 1.52 -12.01
CA PHE A 144 -60.00 0.23 -12.68
C PHE A 144 -58.82 0.03 -13.65
N ILE A 145 -58.51 1.04 -14.46
CA ILE A 145 -57.38 1.01 -15.40
C ILE A 145 -56.05 0.85 -14.64
N CYS A 146 -55.81 1.66 -13.61
CA CYS A 146 -54.60 1.59 -12.78
C CYS A 146 -54.45 0.23 -12.11
N THR A 147 -55.48 -0.25 -11.42
CA THR A 147 -55.41 -1.54 -10.71
C THR A 147 -55.20 -2.72 -11.66
N THR A 148 -55.79 -2.66 -12.86
CA THR A 148 -55.64 -3.74 -13.86
C THR A 148 -54.23 -3.72 -14.46
N LYS A 149 -53.69 -2.52 -14.70
CA LYS A 149 -52.32 -2.34 -15.18
C LYS A 149 -51.31 -2.84 -14.13
N GLU A 150 -51.42 -2.36 -12.90
CA GLU A 150 -50.54 -2.77 -11.79
C GLU A 150 -50.60 -4.28 -11.55
N ALA A 151 -51.77 -4.91 -11.65
CA ALA A 151 -51.91 -6.35 -11.51
C ALA A 151 -51.27 -7.14 -12.67
N LEU A 152 -51.21 -6.57 -13.87
CA LEU A 152 -50.50 -7.17 -15.00
C LEU A 152 -48.99 -7.00 -14.82
N ASP A 153 -48.54 -5.78 -14.51
CA ASP A 153 -47.14 -5.45 -14.29
C ASP A 153 -46.56 -6.35 -13.17
N ALA A 154 -47.25 -6.47 -12.03
CA ALA A 154 -46.82 -7.34 -10.92
C ALA A 154 -46.73 -8.83 -11.30
N LYS A 155 -47.57 -9.32 -12.23
CA LYS A 155 -47.48 -10.70 -12.73
C LYS A 155 -46.28 -10.90 -13.64
N MET A 156 -45.98 -9.92 -14.48
CA MET A 156 -44.81 -9.93 -15.35
C MET A 156 -43.54 -9.90 -14.51
N ASP A 157 -43.45 -8.97 -13.56
CA ASP A 157 -42.31 -8.84 -12.64
C ASP A 157 -42.10 -10.14 -11.84
N SER A 158 -43.16 -10.73 -11.27
CA SER A 158 -43.05 -12.01 -10.55
C SER A 158 -42.55 -13.15 -11.44
N HIS A 159 -42.92 -13.17 -12.73
CA HIS A 159 -42.44 -14.17 -13.66
C HIS A 159 -40.98 -13.95 -14.04
N GLU A 160 -40.59 -12.69 -14.26
CA GLU A 160 -39.19 -12.31 -14.51
C GLU A 160 -38.30 -12.66 -13.31
N GLU A 161 -38.69 -12.29 -12.09
CA GLU A 161 -37.97 -12.64 -10.86
C GLU A 161 -37.78 -14.15 -10.69
N LYS A 162 -38.83 -14.96 -10.92
CA LYS A 162 -38.72 -16.43 -10.85
C LYS A 162 -37.76 -16.97 -11.90
N ARG A 163 -37.81 -16.42 -13.11
CA ARG A 163 -36.91 -16.81 -14.21
C ARG A 163 -35.47 -16.44 -13.88
N GLU A 164 -35.24 -15.25 -13.37
CA GLU A 164 -33.90 -14.78 -12.98
C GLU A 164 -33.36 -15.55 -11.78
N ALA A 165 -34.18 -15.84 -10.78
CA ALA A 165 -33.81 -16.68 -9.64
C ALA A 165 -33.37 -18.08 -10.10
N TYR A 166 -34.13 -18.71 -11.00
CA TYR A 166 -33.76 -20.02 -11.57
C TYR A 166 -32.44 -19.98 -12.34
N ILE A 167 -32.24 -18.96 -13.18
CA ILE A 167 -30.99 -18.78 -13.93
C ILE A 167 -29.82 -18.51 -12.98
N SER A 168 -30.03 -17.70 -11.94
CA SER A 168 -29.03 -17.38 -10.92
C SER A 168 -28.61 -18.63 -10.14
N GLU A 169 -29.58 -19.45 -9.70
CA GLU A 169 -29.32 -20.72 -9.03
C GLU A 169 -28.52 -21.69 -9.91
N LEU A 170 -28.86 -21.78 -11.21
CA LEU A 170 -28.12 -22.62 -12.15
C LEU A 170 -26.68 -22.12 -12.34
N ARG A 171 -26.48 -20.80 -12.46
CA ARG A 171 -25.15 -20.18 -12.54
C ARG A 171 -24.33 -20.41 -11.28
N ALA A 172 -24.95 -20.31 -10.09
CA ALA A 172 -24.29 -20.59 -8.82
C ALA A 172 -23.79 -22.04 -8.75
N ARG A 173 -24.66 -23.01 -9.08
CA ARG A 173 -24.26 -24.44 -9.13
C ARG A 173 -23.13 -24.72 -10.11
N LEU A 174 -23.14 -24.08 -11.27
CA LEU A 174 -22.04 -24.21 -12.25
C LEU A 174 -20.74 -23.59 -11.71
N LYS A 175 -20.82 -22.44 -11.03
CA LYS A 175 -19.66 -21.80 -10.40
C LYS A 175 -19.05 -22.69 -9.32
N ASP A 176 -19.87 -23.25 -8.42
CA ASP A 176 -19.41 -24.17 -7.37
C ASP A 176 -18.76 -25.42 -7.95
N HIS A 177 -19.31 -25.95 -9.05
CA HIS A 177 -18.70 -27.09 -9.75
C HIS A 177 -17.33 -26.74 -10.34
N LEU A 178 -17.20 -25.59 -11.00
CA LEU A 178 -15.92 -25.13 -11.54
C LEU A 178 -14.89 -24.89 -10.44
N GLU A 179 -15.29 -24.31 -9.30
CA GLU A 179 -14.42 -24.15 -8.13
C GLU A 179 -13.98 -25.51 -7.56
N GLY A 180 -14.87 -26.51 -7.52
CA GLY A 180 -14.53 -27.88 -7.13
C GLY A 180 -13.54 -28.57 -8.07
N VAL A 181 -13.71 -28.38 -9.38
CA VAL A 181 -12.76 -28.86 -10.40
C VAL A 181 -11.40 -28.20 -10.23
N GLU A 182 -11.36 -26.88 -10.06
CA GLU A 182 -10.11 -26.13 -9.90
C GLU A 182 -9.37 -26.52 -8.61
N LYS A 183 -10.11 -26.71 -7.51
CA LYS A 183 -9.54 -27.22 -6.25
C LYS A 183 -8.91 -28.60 -6.44
N THR A 184 -9.56 -29.48 -7.20
CA THR A 184 -9.03 -30.82 -7.51
C THR A 184 -7.79 -30.72 -8.38
N ARG A 185 -7.79 -29.85 -9.39
CA ARG A 185 -6.62 -29.58 -10.26
C ARG A 185 -5.42 -29.12 -9.44
N LEU A 186 -5.60 -28.10 -8.60
CA LEU A 186 -4.55 -27.56 -7.74
C LEU A 186 -4.03 -28.61 -6.74
N SER A 187 -4.92 -29.42 -6.15
CA SER A 187 -4.51 -30.50 -5.25
C SER A 187 -3.64 -31.55 -5.96
N LEU A 188 -3.96 -31.92 -7.20
CA LEU A 188 -3.17 -32.87 -7.98
C LEU A 188 -1.81 -32.28 -8.39
N GLU A 189 -1.79 -31.00 -8.77
CA GLU A 189 -0.57 -30.27 -9.10
C GLU A 189 0.36 -30.19 -7.88
N GLN A 190 -0.18 -29.88 -6.70
CA GLN A 190 0.57 -29.87 -5.44
C GLN A 190 1.13 -31.26 -5.09
N GLN A 191 0.31 -32.32 -5.15
CA GLN A 191 0.79 -33.68 -4.89
C GLN A 191 1.91 -34.09 -5.85
N THR A 192 1.78 -33.71 -7.13
CA THR A 192 2.80 -33.97 -8.15
C THR A 192 4.10 -33.22 -7.83
N ALA A 193 4.02 -31.95 -7.46
CA ALA A 193 5.18 -31.14 -7.05
C ALA A 193 5.87 -31.70 -5.80
N GLU A 194 5.09 -32.14 -4.80
CA GLU A 194 5.61 -32.78 -3.59
C GLU A 194 6.35 -34.08 -3.91
N VAL A 195 5.84 -34.91 -4.83
CA VAL A 195 6.51 -36.13 -5.29
C VAL A 195 7.83 -35.79 -6.01
N TYR A 196 7.83 -34.80 -6.92
CA TYR A 196 9.06 -34.36 -7.59
C TYR A 196 10.12 -33.89 -6.59
N LYS A 197 9.73 -33.05 -5.64
CA LYS A 197 10.63 -32.55 -4.59
C LYS A 197 11.19 -33.69 -3.73
N ALA A 198 10.35 -34.64 -3.34
CA ALA A 198 10.79 -35.80 -2.55
C ALA A 198 11.78 -36.70 -3.33
N ILE A 199 11.62 -36.83 -4.65
CA ILE A 199 12.57 -37.54 -5.50
C ILE A 199 13.90 -36.78 -5.56
N GLU A 200 13.85 -35.47 -5.79
CA GLU A 200 15.03 -34.61 -5.84
C GLU A 200 15.83 -34.66 -4.54
N GLU A 201 15.16 -34.50 -3.38
CA GLU A 201 15.79 -34.58 -2.06
C GLU A 201 16.46 -35.94 -1.82
N LYS A 202 15.84 -37.05 -2.26
CA LYS A 202 16.43 -38.39 -2.18
C LYS A 202 17.66 -38.54 -3.07
N MET A 203 17.62 -38.01 -4.30
CA MET A 203 18.75 -38.04 -5.23
C MET A 203 19.92 -37.22 -4.69
N ASN A 204 19.66 -36.03 -4.17
CA ASN A 204 20.66 -35.16 -3.56
C ASN A 204 21.27 -35.81 -2.32
N THR A 205 20.44 -36.34 -1.42
CA THR A 205 20.93 -37.07 -0.22
C THR A 205 21.79 -38.28 -0.61
N ALA A 206 21.43 -38.99 -1.69
CA ALA A 206 22.23 -40.11 -2.19
C ALA A 206 23.54 -39.64 -2.84
N ALA A 207 23.55 -38.50 -3.53
CA ALA A 207 24.75 -37.88 -4.06
C ALA A 207 25.68 -37.44 -2.92
N ASP A 208 25.18 -36.69 -1.94
CA ASP A 208 25.95 -36.23 -0.78
C ASP A 208 26.59 -37.40 -0.02
N LYS A 209 25.85 -38.50 0.16
CA LYS A 209 26.39 -39.72 0.80
C LYS A 209 27.50 -40.38 -0.02
N ARG A 210 27.39 -40.39 -1.35
CA ARG A 210 28.46 -40.90 -2.23
C ARG A 210 29.69 -40.00 -2.16
N ASP A 211 29.50 -38.69 -2.23
CA ASP A 211 30.59 -37.71 -2.21
C ASP A 211 31.31 -37.72 -0.87
N GLU A 212 30.58 -37.77 0.25
CA GLU A 212 31.18 -37.89 1.58
C GLU A 212 31.92 -39.23 1.77
N ASN A 213 31.44 -40.32 1.17
CA ASN A 213 32.18 -41.58 1.20
C ASN A 213 33.49 -41.51 0.40
N ILE A 214 33.45 -40.95 -0.81
CA ILE A 214 34.62 -40.75 -1.66
C ILE A 214 35.62 -39.82 -0.96
N LYS A 215 35.15 -38.71 -0.40
CA LYS A 215 35.97 -37.76 0.35
C LYS A 215 36.69 -38.43 1.51
N LYS A 216 36.00 -39.24 2.32
CA LYS A 216 36.64 -40.02 3.40
C LYS A 216 37.69 -41.00 2.89
N MET A 217 37.47 -41.62 1.72
CA MET A 217 38.46 -42.50 1.10
C MET A 217 39.70 -41.72 0.65
N LEU A 218 39.51 -40.58 -0.01
CA LEU A 218 40.58 -39.69 -0.47
C LEU A 218 41.37 -39.10 0.70
N GLU A 219 40.71 -38.76 1.81
CA GLU A 219 41.35 -38.23 3.01
C GLU A 219 42.28 -39.28 3.65
N ARG A 220 41.81 -40.53 3.80
CA ARG A 220 42.66 -41.64 4.27
C ARG A 220 43.87 -41.89 3.37
N LEU A 221 43.70 -41.79 2.05
CA LEU A 221 44.82 -41.93 1.11
C LEU A 221 45.82 -40.78 1.27
N ARG A 222 45.33 -39.56 1.43
CA ARG A 222 46.17 -38.38 1.69
C ARG A 222 46.97 -38.52 2.99
N GLU A 223 46.32 -38.93 4.08
CA GLU A 223 46.97 -39.20 5.37
C GLU A 223 48.07 -40.27 5.23
N HIS A 224 47.81 -41.32 4.47
CA HIS A 224 48.80 -42.36 4.19
C HIS A 224 49.99 -41.81 3.38
N GLU A 225 49.74 -41.02 2.34
CA GLU A 225 50.80 -40.35 1.56
C GLU A 225 51.64 -39.41 2.45
N GLU A 226 51.01 -38.64 3.33
CA GLU A 226 51.69 -37.78 4.29
C GLU A 226 52.56 -38.59 5.25
N GLN A 227 52.05 -39.71 5.78
CA GLN A 227 52.82 -40.59 6.63
C GLN A 227 54.02 -41.20 5.89
N VAL A 228 53.85 -41.62 4.63
CA VAL A 228 54.95 -42.11 3.79
C VAL A 228 56.00 -41.02 3.59
N GLN A 229 55.57 -39.79 3.29
CA GLN A 229 56.47 -38.66 3.10
C GLN A 229 57.24 -38.35 4.39
N LYS A 230 56.58 -38.33 5.55
CA LYS A 230 57.21 -38.14 6.85
C LYS A 230 58.25 -39.22 7.16
N VAL A 231 58.00 -40.48 6.82
CA VAL A 231 58.97 -41.57 6.97
C VAL A 231 60.16 -41.37 6.02
N ARG A 232 59.93 -40.97 4.77
CA ARG A 232 61.00 -40.68 3.80
C ARG A 232 61.89 -39.54 4.27
N ASP A 233 61.30 -38.44 4.73
CA ASP A 233 62.03 -37.27 5.22
C ASP A 233 62.80 -37.61 6.51
N GLY A 234 62.18 -38.30 7.46
CA GLY A 234 62.86 -38.76 8.67
C GLY A 234 64.03 -39.72 8.38
N ASN A 235 63.90 -40.60 7.38
CA ASN A 235 65.03 -41.44 6.93
C ASN A 235 66.12 -40.61 6.26
N ARG A 236 65.76 -39.64 5.40
CA ARG A 236 66.71 -38.74 4.74
C ARG A 236 67.53 -37.94 5.75
N GLU A 237 66.90 -37.40 6.80
CA GLU A 237 67.58 -36.71 7.88
C GLU A 237 68.56 -37.62 8.63
N ARG A 238 68.14 -38.86 8.96
CA ARG A 238 69.04 -39.84 9.58
C ARG A 238 70.25 -40.17 8.70
N PHE A 239 70.04 -40.32 7.39
CA PHE A 239 71.14 -40.53 6.45
C PHE A 239 72.10 -39.33 6.41
N GLN A 240 71.58 -38.11 6.38
CA GLN A 240 72.41 -36.89 6.42
C GLN A 240 73.20 -36.75 7.74
N GLN A 241 72.58 -37.11 8.87
CA GLN A 241 73.26 -37.15 10.17
C GLN A 241 74.39 -38.19 10.19
N LEU A 242 74.16 -39.38 9.63
CA LEU A 242 75.20 -40.41 9.52
C LEU A 242 76.32 -39.98 8.57
N GLU A 243 75.98 -39.36 7.44
CA GLU A 243 76.95 -38.86 6.47
C GLU A 243 77.84 -37.77 7.07
N SER A 244 77.24 -36.78 7.74
CA SER A 244 77.99 -35.72 8.44
C SER A 244 78.85 -36.28 9.57
N ALA A 245 78.35 -37.24 10.35
CA ALA A 245 79.13 -37.89 11.40
C ALA A 245 80.34 -38.66 10.83
N ILE A 246 80.17 -39.35 9.69
CA ILE A 246 81.27 -40.03 9.00
C ILE A 246 82.30 -39.01 8.48
N GLN A 247 81.83 -37.94 7.83
CA GLN A 247 82.70 -36.86 7.33
C GLN A 247 83.50 -36.21 8.47
N GLU A 248 82.86 -35.91 9.60
CA GLU A 248 83.51 -35.35 10.78
C GLU A 248 84.57 -36.31 11.33
N LYS A 249 84.27 -37.61 11.44
CA LYS A 249 85.26 -38.61 11.88
C LYS A 249 86.45 -38.72 10.93
N LEU A 250 86.23 -38.63 9.62
CA LEU A 250 87.30 -38.60 8.62
C LEU A 250 88.15 -37.34 8.74
N GLN A 251 87.53 -36.17 8.92
CA GLN A 251 88.22 -34.91 9.12
C GLN A 251 89.06 -34.94 10.40
N GLN A 252 88.49 -35.36 11.53
CA GLN A 252 89.23 -35.53 12.79
C GLN A 252 90.40 -36.50 12.63
N ALA A 253 90.24 -37.60 11.88
CA ALA A 253 91.33 -38.53 11.60
C ALA A 253 92.43 -37.90 10.73
N ALA A 254 92.07 -37.10 9.73
CA ALA A 254 93.01 -36.37 8.89
C ALA A 254 93.76 -35.29 9.69
N GLU A 255 93.07 -34.53 10.53
CA GLU A 255 93.65 -33.52 11.42
C GLU A 255 94.62 -34.16 12.42
N ARG A 256 94.24 -35.27 13.06
CA ARG A 256 95.15 -36.02 13.94
C ARG A 256 96.41 -36.48 13.20
N ARG A 257 96.27 -36.95 11.96
CA ARG A 257 97.42 -37.35 11.12
C ARG A 257 98.33 -36.15 10.84
N LEU A 258 97.76 -35.00 10.47
CA LEU A 258 98.52 -33.77 10.22
C LEU A 258 99.21 -33.24 11.48
N GLN A 259 98.53 -33.31 12.64
CA GLN A 259 99.11 -32.95 13.94
C GLN A 259 100.30 -33.85 14.28
N LEU A 260 100.15 -35.17 14.17
CA LEU A 260 101.25 -36.11 14.40
C LEU A 260 102.43 -35.86 13.44
N GLU A 261 102.15 -35.59 12.16
CA GLU A 261 103.19 -35.25 11.18
C GLU A 261 103.88 -33.92 11.52
N ALA A 262 103.13 -32.91 11.94
CA ALA A 262 103.66 -31.62 12.37
C ALA A 262 104.52 -31.75 13.62
N GLU A 263 104.07 -32.49 14.63
CA GLU A 263 104.83 -32.80 15.83
C GLU A 263 106.13 -33.56 15.50
N GLN A 264 106.08 -34.52 14.58
CA GLN A 264 107.28 -35.23 14.12
C GLN A 264 108.26 -34.29 13.39
N LYS A 265 107.75 -33.44 12.49
CA LYS A 265 108.56 -32.42 11.80
C LYS A 265 109.18 -31.42 12.78
N GLU A 266 108.44 -31.00 13.80
CA GLU A 266 108.95 -30.11 14.84
C GLU A 266 110.01 -30.77 15.71
N LYS A 267 109.83 -32.03 16.11
CA LYS A 267 110.86 -32.83 16.79
C LYS A 267 112.14 -32.91 15.95
N LEU A 268 112.03 -33.16 14.65
CA LEU A 268 113.17 -33.16 13.71
C LEU A 268 113.82 -31.78 13.60
N ARG A 269 113.04 -30.69 13.50
CA ARG A 269 113.56 -29.32 13.51
C ARG A 269 114.31 -29.01 14.80
N ASN A 270 113.77 -29.37 15.95
CA ASN A 270 114.40 -29.17 17.25
C ASN A 270 115.70 -29.99 17.38
N HIS A 271 115.73 -31.22 16.88
CA HIS A 271 116.97 -32.00 16.82
C HIS A 271 118.00 -31.33 15.91
N ASN A 272 117.62 -30.87 14.72
CA ASN A 272 118.52 -30.17 13.80
C ASN A 272 119.04 -28.86 14.40
N ASN A 273 118.19 -28.10 15.09
CA ASN A 273 118.59 -26.87 15.79
C ASN A 273 119.61 -27.18 16.90
N LYS A 274 119.38 -28.21 17.72
CA LYS A 274 120.35 -28.67 18.72
C LYS A 274 121.68 -29.09 18.08
N LEU A 275 121.64 -29.79 16.94
CA LEU A 275 122.86 -30.13 16.20
C LEU A 275 123.58 -28.88 15.66
N ALA A 276 122.84 -27.90 15.16
CA ALA A 276 123.40 -26.63 14.69
C ALA A 276 124.04 -25.84 15.84
N GLU A 277 123.39 -25.80 16.99
CA GLU A 277 123.90 -25.18 18.22
C GLU A 277 125.20 -25.87 18.68
N VAL A 278 125.22 -27.21 18.74
CA VAL A 278 126.44 -27.98 19.05
C VAL A 278 127.55 -27.70 18.04
N ARG A 279 127.24 -27.68 16.73
CA ARG A 279 128.22 -27.33 15.69
C ARG A 279 128.75 -25.90 15.87
N SER A 280 127.89 -24.94 16.19
CA SER A 280 128.28 -23.56 16.46
C SER A 280 129.20 -23.47 17.69
N VAL A 281 128.91 -24.18 18.77
CA VAL A 281 129.77 -24.25 19.95
C VAL A 281 131.12 -24.89 19.63
N ILE A 282 131.15 -25.97 18.84
CA ILE A 282 132.40 -26.59 18.39
C ILE A 282 133.20 -25.62 17.50
N SER A 283 132.54 -24.95 16.55
CA SER A 283 133.18 -23.94 15.68
C SER A 283 133.76 -22.79 16.50
N ALA A 284 133.00 -22.25 17.46
CA ALA A 284 133.47 -21.19 18.35
C ALA A 284 134.67 -21.64 19.19
N LYS A 285 134.66 -22.88 19.71
CA LYS A 285 135.82 -23.46 20.40
C LYS A 285 137.03 -23.66 19.48
N MET A 286 136.81 -24.10 18.24
CA MET A 286 137.90 -24.23 17.25
C MET A 286 138.48 -22.87 16.88
N GLU A 287 137.63 -21.83 16.71
CA GLU A 287 138.07 -20.45 16.50
C GLU A 287 138.84 -19.91 17.71
N GLU A 288 138.38 -20.20 18.93
CA GLU A 288 139.09 -19.84 20.17
C GLU A 288 140.46 -20.51 20.24
N ILE A 289 140.54 -21.82 19.98
CA ILE A 289 141.82 -22.55 19.91
C ILE A 289 142.72 -21.99 18.81
N THR A 290 142.17 -21.66 17.64
CA THR A 290 142.93 -21.09 16.52
C THR A 290 143.49 -19.72 16.89
N LYS A 291 142.69 -18.86 17.51
CA LYS A 291 143.14 -17.56 18.05
C LYS A 291 144.21 -17.74 19.11
N ASP A 292 144.06 -18.69 20.02
CA ASP A 292 145.07 -19.01 21.04
C ASP A 292 146.40 -19.46 20.42
N ILE A 293 146.35 -20.27 19.35
CA ILE A 293 147.53 -20.69 18.59
C ILE A 293 148.15 -19.49 17.86
N GLU A 294 147.36 -18.66 17.18
CA GLU A 294 147.83 -17.45 16.51
C GLU A 294 148.49 -16.47 17.51
N VAL A 295 147.89 -16.26 18.68
CA VAL A 295 148.47 -15.44 19.75
C VAL A 295 149.79 -16.02 20.23
N LYS A 296 149.89 -17.35 20.41
CA LYS A 296 151.15 -18.01 20.79
C LYS A 296 152.21 -17.87 19.70
N LEU A 297 151.85 -18.03 18.42
CA LEU A 297 152.75 -17.89 17.28
C LEU A 297 153.24 -16.45 17.12
N THR A 298 152.33 -15.46 17.17
CA THR A 298 152.69 -14.04 17.11
C THR A 298 153.53 -13.61 18.30
N THR A 299 153.23 -14.11 19.51
CA THR A 299 154.07 -13.86 20.69
C THR A 299 155.47 -14.49 20.52
N ALA A 300 155.54 -15.70 19.96
CA ALA A 300 156.82 -16.36 19.66
C ALA A 300 157.61 -15.60 18.58
N GLU A 301 156.95 -15.09 17.55
CA GLU A 301 157.54 -14.24 16.51
C GLU A 301 158.06 -12.92 17.09
N GLN A 302 157.24 -12.20 17.87
CA GLN A 302 157.67 -10.98 18.56
C GLN A 302 158.86 -11.24 19.50
N ASN A 303 158.89 -12.39 20.18
CA ASN A 303 160.03 -12.76 21.03
C ASN A 303 161.28 -13.09 20.22
N ARG A 304 161.14 -13.79 19.08
CA ARG A 304 162.23 -14.00 18.11
C ARG A 304 162.74 -12.67 17.56
N GLU A 305 161.85 -11.76 17.22
CA GLU A 305 162.18 -10.45 16.68
C GLU A 305 162.87 -9.58 17.73
N LYS A 306 162.42 -9.62 18.99
CA LYS A 306 163.13 -9.00 20.14
C LYS A 306 164.52 -9.61 20.35
N GLU A 307 164.68 -10.93 20.21
CA GLU A 307 165.99 -11.61 20.28
C GLU A 307 166.91 -11.17 19.13
N ILE A 308 166.40 -11.10 17.90
CA ILE A 308 167.13 -10.59 16.74
C ILE A 308 167.48 -9.11 16.94
N GLN A 309 166.57 -8.30 17.47
CA GLN A 309 166.80 -6.90 17.77
C GLN A 309 167.87 -6.72 18.85
N LYS A 310 167.86 -7.55 19.91
CA LYS A 310 168.93 -7.58 20.92
C LYS A 310 170.27 -7.96 20.29
N LYS A 311 170.31 -8.91 19.36
CA LYS A 311 171.53 -9.27 18.62
C LYS A 311 172.00 -8.13 17.72
N LEU A 312 171.10 -7.45 17.02
CA LEU A 312 171.41 -6.26 16.23
C LEU A 312 171.91 -5.10 17.11
N ASP A 313 171.31 -4.89 18.28
CA ASP A 313 171.74 -3.86 19.23
C ASP A 313 173.08 -4.20 19.87
N PHE A 314 173.36 -5.48 20.14
CA PHE A 314 174.67 -5.98 20.56
C PHE A 314 175.72 -5.72 19.47
N VAL A 315 175.41 -6.04 18.21
CA VAL A 315 176.28 -5.73 17.06
C VAL A 315 176.51 -4.22 16.93
N LYS A 316 175.48 -3.38 17.06
CA LYS A 316 175.63 -1.91 17.06
C LYS A 316 176.46 -1.41 18.25
N LYS A 317 176.42 -2.08 19.39
CA LYS A 317 177.18 -1.72 20.60
C LYS A 317 178.65 -2.15 20.48
N GLU A 318 178.90 -3.30 19.84
CA GLU A 318 180.23 -3.75 19.40
C GLU A 318 180.80 -2.82 18.33
N GLU A 319 180.01 -2.36 17.36
CA GLU A 319 180.42 -1.32 16.40
C GLU A 319 180.77 -0.01 17.09
N ARG A 320 179.92 0.46 18.03
CA ARG A 320 180.25 1.65 18.85
C ARG A 320 181.50 1.42 19.69
N ARG A 321 181.76 0.21 20.18
CA ARG A 321 183.02 -0.15 20.87
C ARG A 321 184.20 -0.14 19.92
N ALA A 322 184.06 -0.65 18.70
CA ALA A 322 185.08 -0.61 17.64
C ALA A 322 185.36 0.84 17.19
N GLU A 323 184.38 1.75 17.32
CA GLU A 323 184.54 3.18 17.09
C GLU A 323 185.19 3.89 18.29
N LEU A 324 184.82 3.53 19.53
CA LEU A 324 185.45 4.04 20.75
C LEU A 324 186.91 3.60 20.91
N VAL A 325 187.25 2.38 20.46
CA VAL A 325 188.63 1.88 20.44
C VAL A 325 189.45 2.59 19.36
N ARG A 326 188.85 2.93 18.21
CA ARG A 326 189.48 3.83 17.22
C ARG A 326 189.75 5.23 17.81
N GLN A 327 188.84 5.76 18.62
CA GLN A 327 189.02 7.06 19.30
C GLN A 327 190.03 7.00 20.47
N ASN A 328 190.02 5.96 21.31
CA ASN A 328 190.95 5.81 22.44
C ASN A 328 192.36 5.39 22.03
N LYS A 329 192.54 4.71 20.89
CA LYS A 329 193.88 4.41 20.36
C LYS A 329 194.53 5.65 19.75
N ASN A 330 193.75 6.56 19.16
CA ASN A 330 194.23 7.90 18.81
C ASN A 330 194.62 8.70 20.08
N ALA A 331 193.94 8.50 21.22
CA ALA A 331 194.24 9.19 22.48
C ALA A 331 195.44 8.62 23.28
N ARG A 332 195.93 7.42 22.97
CA ARG A 332 197.13 6.81 23.60
C ARG A 332 198.42 6.99 22.81
N ALA A 333 198.35 7.71 21.70
CA ALA A 333 199.49 8.05 20.86
C ALA A 333 200.37 9.20 21.43
N GLU A 334 200.15 9.70 22.65
CA GLU A 334 200.80 10.95 23.13
C GLU A 334 201.69 10.86 24.39
N THR A 335 201.85 9.73 25.10
CA THR A 335 202.75 9.65 26.27
C THR A 335 203.13 8.20 26.59
N GLU A 336 204.35 7.68 26.68
CA GLU A 336 205.76 8.09 26.50
C GLU A 336 206.60 6.76 26.70
N PRO A 337 207.95 6.71 26.65
CA PRO A 337 208.76 6.42 25.47
C PRO A 337 209.64 5.14 25.55
N ALA A 338 210.32 4.84 24.43
CA ALA A 338 211.30 3.76 24.22
C ALA A 338 212.57 3.92 25.08
N PRO A 339 213.42 2.86 25.20
CA PRO A 339 214.55 2.77 24.25
C PRO A 339 215.14 1.36 23.94
N THR A 340 215.99 1.35 22.90
CA THR A 340 217.28 0.63 22.70
C THR A 340 217.38 -0.88 22.37
N SER A 341 217.88 -1.10 21.13
CA SER A 341 219.04 -1.90 20.69
C SER A 341 219.24 -3.37 21.11
N GLY A 342 219.44 -4.21 20.09
CA GLY A 342 219.96 -5.57 20.16
C GLY A 342 219.61 -6.34 18.91
#